data_AF-A0A517VQF7-F1
#
_entry.id   AF-A0A517VQF7-F1
#
_cell.length_a   1.000
_cell.length_b   1.000
_cell.length_c   1.000
_cell.angle_alpha   90.00
_cell.angle_beta   90.00
_cell.angle_gamma   90.00
#
_symmetry.space_group_name_H-M   'P 1'
#
loop_
_entity.id
_entity.type
_entity.pdbx_description
1 polymer ?
#
loop_
_entity_poly.entity_id
_entity_poly.type
_entity_poly.pdbx_seq_one_letter_code
_entity_poly.pdbx_strand_id
1 'polypeptide(L)'
;MSQVPAHKIVDEIVKRGLHPLLKAAGYKKRGRTFYHESDDVIQVVNVQSSQGNTAELSKFTINLGVFFPLVREISQEPPLNGLPKEYHCTLRQRIGFLMPQHDDYWWVATPLSDIDHLASEVAEAWDSYGEGWILRISNLNAARDEAERTGNTIMASMISVALLDKVRAKELFDVAYEKSSPHAHKYLESWAIHHNLLQ
;
A
#
# COMPACT_ATOMS: atom_id res chain seq x y z
N MET A 1 -11.99 -33.48 -13.28
CA MET A 1 -11.93 -32.15 -12.61
C MET A 1 -11.83 -31.11 -13.71
N SER A 2 -12.77 -30.16 -13.79
CA SER A 2 -12.72 -29.11 -14.82
C SER A 2 -11.57 -28.15 -14.51
N GLN A 3 -10.59 -28.03 -15.39
CA GLN A 3 -9.50 -27.07 -15.26
C GLN A 3 -10.05 -25.64 -15.24
N VAL A 4 -9.63 -24.84 -14.26
CA VAL A 4 -9.93 -23.40 -14.24
C VAL A 4 -9.05 -22.73 -15.28
N PRO A 5 -9.61 -21.96 -16.24
CA PRO A 5 -8.80 -21.23 -17.22
C PRO A 5 -7.83 -20.28 -16.52
N ALA A 6 -6.58 -20.16 -16.99
CA ALA A 6 -5.55 -19.37 -16.30
C ALA A 6 -5.99 -17.93 -15.95
N HIS A 7 -6.72 -17.26 -16.84
CA HIS A 7 -7.23 -15.90 -16.59
C HIS A 7 -8.19 -15.79 -15.39
N LYS A 8 -8.79 -16.91 -14.95
CA LYS A 8 -9.68 -17.00 -13.78
C LYS A 8 -9.02 -17.61 -12.54
N ILE A 9 -7.84 -18.22 -12.66
CA ILE A 9 -7.20 -18.93 -11.54
C ILE A 9 -6.94 -17.97 -10.37
N VAL A 10 -6.41 -16.77 -10.66
CA VAL A 10 -6.17 -15.76 -9.63
C VAL A 10 -7.47 -15.37 -8.91
N ASP A 11 -8.58 -15.24 -9.63
CA ASP A 11 -9.87 -14.91 -9.01
C ASP A 11 -10.40 -16.02 -8.10
N GLU A 12 -10.19 -17.28 -8.49
CA GLU A 12 -10.57 -18.44 -7.65
C GLU A 12 -9.70 -18.53 -6.40
N ILE A 13 -8.38 -18.33 -6.51
CA ILE A 13 -7.46 -18.27 -5.36
C ILE A 13 -7.91 -17.17 -4.39
N VAL A 14 -8.15 -15.95 -4.90
CA VAL A 14 -8.62 -14.81 -4.10
C VAL A 14 -9.96 -15.09 -3.46
N LYS A 15 -10.90 -15.72 -4.18
CA LYS A 15 -12.24 -16.03 -3.69
C LYS A 15 -12.22 -17.04 -2.53
N ARG A 16 -11.30 -18.00 -2.55
CA ARG A 16 -11.22 -19.07 -1.53
C ARG A 16 -10.34 -18.71 -0.34
N GLY A 17 -9.28 -17.93 -0.56
CA GLY A 17 -8.33 -17.51 0.48
C GLY A 17 -8.62 -16.11 1.01
N LEU A 18 -8.09 -15.11 0.33
CA LEU A 18 -8.05 -13.72 0.82
C LEU A 18 -9.43 -13.08 1.06
N HIS A 19 -10.41 -13.32 0.19
CA HIS A 19 -11.70 -12.64 0.22
C HIS A 19 -12.52 -12.95 1.49
N PRO A 20 -12.69 -14.21 1.94
CA PRO A 20 -13.34 -14.52 3.21
C PRO A 20 -12.78 -13.74 4.40
N LEU A 21 -11.45 -13.66 4.53
CA LEU A 21 -10.77 -12.96 5.63
C LEU A 21 -11.05 -11.46 5.57
N LEU A 22 -10.80 -10.83 4.43
CA LEU A 22 -11.03 -9.39 4.25
C LEU A 22 -12.51 -9.02 4.43
N LYS A 23 -13.43 -9.86 3.94
CA LYS A 23 -14.87 -9.65 4.13
C LYS A 23 -15.26 -9.72 5.60
N ALA A 24 -14.73 -10.69 6.35
CA ALA A 24 -14.97 -10.80 7.79
C ALA A 24 -14.44 -9.58 8.55
N ALA A 25 -13.31 -9.02 8.11
CA ALA A 25 -12.73 -7.78 8.61
C ALA A 25 -13.41 -6.50 8.09
N GLY A 26 -14.53 -6.59 7.37
CA GLY A 26 -15.33 -5.43 6.94
C GLY A 26 -14.91 -4.77 5.62
N TYR A 27 -13.93 -5.33 4.90
CA TYR A 27 -13.52 -4.78 3.61
C TYR A 27 -14.58 -4.99 2.52
N LYS A 28 -14.76 -3.97 1.68
CA LYS A 28 -15.60 -3.99 0.48
C LYS A 28 -14.75 -4.24 -0.76
N LYS A 29 -15.15 -5.21 -1.58
CA LYS A 29 -14.44 -5.60 -2.81
C LYS A 29 -14.88 -4.77 -4.03
N ARG A 30 -13.92 -4.32 -4.85
CA ARG A 30 -14.11 -3.78 -6.21
C ARG A 30 -13.06 -4.37 -7.15
N GLY A 31 -13.48 -5.29 -8.02
CA GLY A 31 -12.54 -6.05 -8.85
C GLY A 31 -11.59 -6.89 -7.99
N ARG A 32 -10.27 -6.75 -8.19
CA ARG A 32 -9.22 -7.38 -7.38
C ARG A 32 -8.68 -6.47 -6.26
N THR A 33 -9.40 -5.41 -5.93
CA THR A 33 -9.06 -4.50 -4.85
C THR A 33 -10.12 -4.55 -3.75
N PHE A 34 -9.66 -4.46 -2.51
CA PHE A 34 -10.47 -4.45 -1.30
C PHE A 34 -10.20 -3.17 -0.53
N TYR A 35 -11.26 -2.59 0.00
CA TYR A 35 -11.24 -1.30 0.68
C TYR A 35 -11.86 -1.41 2.05
N HIS A 36 -11.17 -0.92 3.08
CA HIS A 36 -11.77 -0.64 4.38
C HIS A 36 -11.70 0.88 4.59
N GLU A 37 -12.85 1.50 4.73
CA GLU A 37 -13.01 2.96 4.79
C GLU A 37 -13.39 3.37 6.21
N SER A 38 -12.71 4.39 6.73
CA SER A 38 -13.09 5.17 7.90
C SER A 38 -12.93 6.66 7.56
N ASP A 39 -13.36 7.54 8.46
CA ASP A 39 -13.35 8.99 8.18
C ASP A 39 -11.94 9.53 7.89
N ASP A 40 -10.93 9.01 8.60
CA ASP A 40 -9.56 9.54 8.55
C ASP A 40 -8.58 8.71 7.71
N VAL A 41 -8.95 7.46 7.39
CA VAL A 41 -8.04 6.51 6.74
C VAL A 41 -8.78 5.50 5.87
N ILE A 42 -8.20 5.24 4.69
CA ILE A 42 -8.65 4.19 3.77
C ILE A 42 -7.53 3.15 3.63
N GLN A 43 -7.84 1.90 3.99
CA GLN A 43 -6.97 0.76 3.78
C GLN A 43 -7.27 0.14 2.41
N VAL A 44 -6.23 -0.20 1.66
CA VAL A 44 -6.32 -0.74 0.30
C VAL A 44 -5.51 -2.03 0.23
N VAL A 45 -6.17 -3.12 -0.14
CA VAL A 45 -5.51 -4.40 -0.45
C VAL A 45 -5.79 -4.72 -1.91
N ASN A 46 -4.75 -4.75 -2.74
CA ASN A 46 -4.86 -4.98 -4.18
C ASN A 46 -4.12 -6.26 -4.58
N VAL A 47 -4.82 -7.17 -5.26
CA VAL A 47 -4.21 -8.35 -5.89
C VAL A 47 -3.78 -7.97 -7.31
N GLN A 48 -2.49 -7.76 -7.49
CA GLN A 48 -1.89 -7.35 -8.75
C GLN A 48 -1.49 -8.59 -9.57
N SER A 49 -1.97 -8.67 -10.81
CA SER A 49 -1.47 -9.64 -11.78
C SER A 49 -0.25 -9.12 -12.53
N SER A 50 0.66 -10.01 -12.88
CA SER A 50 1.79 -9.66 -13.75
C SER A 50 1.30 -9.36 -15.16
N GLN A 51 1.98 -8.42 -15.84
CA GLN A 51 1.71 -8.10 -17.24
C GLN A 51 2.09 -9.26 -18.18
N GLY A 52 2.98 -10.16 -17.75
CA GLY A 52 3.46 -11.31 -18.53
C GLY A 52 2.64 -12.59 -18.39
N ASN A 53 1.39 -12.51 -17.93
CA ASN A 53 0.54 -13.69 -17.78
C ASN A 53 0.12 -14.25 -19.16
N THR A 54 0.07 -15.58 -19.27
CA THR A 54 -0.39 -16.31 -20.46
C THR A 54 -1.61 -17.16 -20.14
N ALA A 55 -2.10 -17.95 -21.09
CA ALA A 55 -3.21 -18.88 -20.88
C ALA A 55 -2.82 -20.11 -20.04
N GLU A 56 -1.53 -20.29 -19.75
CA GLU A 56 -0.92 -21.45 -19.09
C GLU A 56 -0.23 -21.06 -17.78
N LEU A 57 0.08 -19.77 -17.61
CA LEU A 57 0.84 -19.26 -16.48
C LEU A 57 0.23 -17.94 -16.00
N SER A 58 -0.11 -17.88 -14.72
CA SER A 58 -0.51 -16.66 -14.04
C SER A 58 0.42 -16.37 -12.87
N LYS A 59 1.00 -15.18 -12.85
CA LYS A 59 1.72 -14.62 -11.72
C LYS A 59 0.91 -13.50 -11.09
N PHE A 60 0.91 -13.45 -9.77
CA PHE A 60 0.27 -12.38 -9.02
C PHE A 60 0.95 -12.13 -7.67
N THR A 61 0.62 -11.01 -7.05
CA THR A 61 1.12 -10.60 -5.74
C THR A 61 0.10 -9.68 -5.05
N ILE A 62 0.33 -9.34 -3.78
CA ILE A 62 -0.54 -8.44 -3.00
C ILE A 62 0.21 -7.15 -2.70
N ASN A 63 -0.41 -6.04 -3.09
CA ASN A 63 -0.05 -4.70 -2.65
C ASN A 63 -0.96 -4.28 -1.50
N LEU A 64 -0.36 -3.74 -0.46
CA LEU A 64 -1.02 -3.12 0.68
C LEU A 64 -0.80 -1.61 0.60
N GLY A 65 -1.81 -0.84 0.99
CA GLY A 65 -1.72 0.60 1.02
C GLY A 65 -2.60 1.20 2.10
N VAL A 66 -2.13 2.29 2.70
CA VAL A 66 -2.89 3.13 3.62
C VAL A 66 -2.90 4.54 3.07
N PHE A 67 -4.09 5.07 2.92
CA PHE A 67 -4.36 6.39 2.39
C PHE A 67 -4.95 7.28 3.48
N PHE A 68 -4.25 8.37 3.79
CA PHE A 68 -4.76 9.42 4.66
C PHE A 68 -5.18 10.62 3.78
N PRO A 69 -6.49 10.94 3.68
CA PRO A 69 -6.97 12.10 2.94
C PRO A 69 -6.27 13.40 3.36
N LEU A 70 -6.07 13.60 4.67
CA LEU A 70 -5.37 14.76 5.22
C LEU A 70 -3.92 14.87 4.73
N VAL A 71 -3.19 13.75 4.67
CA VAL A 71 -1.80 13.78 4.21
C VAL A 71 -1.72 14.09 2.71
N ARG A 72 -2.71 13.65 1.91
CA ARG A 72 -2.81 14.04 0.49
C ARG A 72 -3.07 15.53 0.31
N GLU A 73 -3.92 16.12 1.13
CA GLU A 73 -4.15 17.57 1.11
C GLU A 73 -2.86 18.32 1.47
N ILE A 74 -2.17 17.87 2.52
CA ILE A 74 -0.87 18.42 2.92
C ILE A 74 0.18 18.26 1.82
N SER A 75 0.18 17.15 1.07
CA SER A 75 1.10 16.96 -0.05
C SER A 75 0.80 17.87 -1.25
N GLN A 76 -0.31 18.64 -1.20
CA GLN A 76 -0.81 19.51 -2.28
C GLN A 76 -1.13 18.74 -3.57
N GLU A 77 -1.37 17.43 -3.45
CA GLU A 77 -1.84 16.64 -4.58
C GLU A 77 -3.31 16.94 -4.88
N PRO A 78 -3.73 16.90 -6.16
CA PRO A 78 -5.13 17.07 -6.52
C PRO A 78 -6.04 16.07 -5.81
N PRO A 79 -7.27 16.44 -5.43
CA PRO A 79 -8.22 15.51 -4.83
C PRO A 79 -8.51 14.34 -5.79
N LEU A 80 -8.79 13.17 -5.24
CA LEU A 80 -9.12 12.00 -6.03
C LEU A 80 -10.60 12.00 -6.42
N ASN A 81 -10.87 11.64 -7.67
CA ASN A 81 -12.21 11.29 -8.12
C ASN A 81 -12.47 9.81 -7.78
N GLY A 82 -12.97 9.57 -6.56
CA GLY A 82 -13.31 8.23 -6.06
C GLY A 82 -12.23 7.62 -5.16
N LEU A 83 -12.29 6.29 -4.99
CA LEU A 83 -11.39 5.57 -4.08
C LEU A 83 -9.93 5.58 -4.57
N PRO A 84 -8.96 5.63 -3.64
CA PRO A 84 -7.56 5.53 -3.99
C PRO A 84 -7.24 4.19 -4.67
N LYS A 85 -6.25 4.24 -5.55
CA LYS A 85 -5.53 3.03 -5.96
C LYS A 85 -4.34 2.87 -5.01
N GLU A 86 -3.72 1.70 -5.01
CA GLU A 86 -2.59 1.42 -4.12
C GLU A 86 -1.42 2.40 -4.34
N TYR A 87 -1.22 2.88 -5.57
CA TYR A 87 -0.19 3.87 -5.88
C TYR A 87 -0.56 5.30 -5.51
N HIS A 88 -1.81 5.57 -5.15
CA HIS A 88 -2.23 6.85 -4.56
C HIS A 88 -2.09 6.86 -3.03
N CYS A 89 -1.81 5.71 -2.40
CA CYS A 89 -1.75 5.59 -0.94
C CYS A 89 -0.54 6.35 -0.37
N THR A 90 -0.73 6.95 0.81
CA THR A 90 0.31 7.65 1.57
C THR A 90 1.50 6.73 1.84
N LEU A 91 1.21 5.51 2.27
CA LEU A 91 2.18 4.43 2.40
C LEU A 91 1.70 3.21 1.65
N ARG A 92 2.65 2.45 1.10
CA ARG A 92 2.39 1.22 0.37
C ARG A 92 3.50 0.21 0.62
N GLN A 93 3.12 -1.06 0.62
CA GLN A 93 4.05 -2.17 0.77
C GLN A 93 3.55 -3.37 -0.01
N ARG A 94 4.43 -4.00 -0.79
CA ARG A 94 4.12 -5.33 -1.32
C ARG A 94 4.36 -6.37 -0.25
N ILE A 95 3.43 -7.31 -0.11
CA ILE A 95 3.39 -8.28 0.99
C ILE A 95 4.67 -9.13 1.09
N GLY A 96 5.34 -9.42 -0.03
CA GLY A 96 6.56 -10.22 -0.03
C GLY A 96 7.70 -9.64 0.82
N PHE A 97 7.80 -8.31 0.92
CA PHE A 97 8.78 -7.66 1.79
C PHE A 97 8.38 -7.66 3.27
N LEU A 98 7.15 -8.06 3.59
CA LEU A 98 6.70 -8.30 4.97
C LEU A 98 6.89 -9.75 5.40
N MET A 99 7.10 -10.65 4.44
CA MET A 99 7.36 -12.07 4.66
C MET A 99 8.83 -12.29 5.08
N PRO A 100 9.19 -13.45 5.68
CA PRO A 100 10.52 -13.69 6.25
C PRO A 100 11.67 -13.51 5.26
N GLN A 101 11.45 -13.78 3.97
CA GLN A 101 12.46 -13.63 2.92
C GLN A 101 12.74 -12.16 2.56
N HIS A 102 11.80 -11.26 2.89
CA HIS A 102 11.90 -9.82 2.65
C HIS A 102 12.23 -9.47 1.18
N ASP A 103 11.49 -10.08 0.24
CA ASP A 103 11.73 -9.97 -1.20
C ASP A 103 10.44 -9.75 -2.01
N ASP A 104 10.56 -9.38 -3.29
CA ASP A 104 9.45 -9.22 -4.22
C ASP A 104 8.81 -10.57 -4.57
N TYR A 105 7.94 -11.05 -3.68
CA TYR A 105 7.29 -12.36 -3.82
C TYR A 105 6.09 -12.33 -4.79
N TRP A 106 6.09 -13.25 -5.74
CA TRP A 106 5.02 -13.49 -6.70
C TRP A 106 4.59 -14.95 -6.67
N TRP A 107 3.33 -15.21 -6.32
CA TRP A 107 2.72 -16.52 -6.49
C TRP A 107 2.63 -16.86 -7.97
N VAL A 108 2.83 -18.14 -8.29
CA VAL A 108 2.72 -18.68 -9.63
C VAL A 108 1.63 -19.74 -9.64
N ALA A 109 0.69 -19.63 -10.57
CA ALA A 109 -0.38 -20.57 -10.75
C ALA A 109 -0.51 -20.99 -12.22
N THR A 110 -0.79 -22.26 -12.44
CA THR A 110 -1.03 -22.88 -13.74
C THR A 110 -2.38 -23.62 -13.71
N PRO A 111 -2.96 -24.03 -14.85
CA PRO A 111 -4.17 -24.85 -14.87
C PRO A 111 -4.10 -26.18 -14.09
N LEU A 112 -2.89 -26.61 -13.71
CA LEU A 112 -2.63 -27.82 -12.91
C LEU A 112 -2.33 -27.53 -11.44
N SER A 113 -2.23 -26.26 -11.04
CA SER A 113 -1.94 -25.88 -9.66
C SER A 113 -3.07 -26.29 -8.72
N ASP A 114 -2.71 -26.69 -7.50
CA ASP A 114 -3.67 -26.86 -6.41
C ASP A 114 -4.14 -25.47 -5.93
N ILE A 115 -5.37 -25.11 -6.33
CA ILE A 115 -5.97 -23.82 -6.04
C ILE A 115 -6.23 -23.66 -4.54
N ASP A 116 -6.59 -24.73 -3.84
CA ASP A 116 -6.94 -24.67 -2.42
C ASP A 116 -5.68 -24.51 -1.57
N HIS A 117 -4.58 -25.16 -1.97
CA HIS A 117 -3.27 -24.92 -1.38
C HIS A 117 -2.80 -23.47 -1.58
N LEU A 118 -2.81 -22.96 -2.82
CA LEU A 118 -2.42 -21.57 -3.10
C LEU A 118 -3.33 -20.56 -2.38
N ALA A 119 -4.63 -20.84 -2.27
CA ALA A 119 -5.56 -20.02 -1.51
C ALA A 119 -5.22 -19.97 -0.02
N SER A 120 -4.82 -21.11 0.55
CA SER A 120 -4.38 -21.20 1.95
C SER A 120 -3.08 -20.44 2.17
N GLU A 121 -2.09 -20.58 1.29
CA GLU A 121 -0.84 -19.80 1.38
C GLU A 121 -1.09 -18.29 1.32
N VAL A 122 -1.97 -17.84 0.42
CA VAL A 122 -2.34 -16.42 0.30
C VAL A 122 -3.07 -15.92 1.56
N ALA A 123 -3.94 -16.74 2.13
CA ALA A 123 -4.65 -16.42 3.36
C ALA A 123 -3.69 -16.33 4.56
N GLU A 124 -2.77 -17.29 4.70
CA GLU A 124 -1.74 -17.31 5.74
C GLU A 124 -0.78 -16.11 5.62
N ALA A 125 -0.39 -15.72 4.41
CA ALA A 125 0.45 -14.55 4.20
C ALA A 125 -0.25 -13.25 4.64
N TRP A 126 -1.56 -13.13 4.38
CA TRP A 126 -2.35 -12.00 4.88
C TRP A 126 -2.42 -11.99 6.41
N ASP A 127 -2.81 -13.11 7.02
CA ASP A 127 -3.00 -13.23 8.47
C ASP A 127 -1.68 -12.99 9.24
N SER A 128 -0.59 -13.59 8.76
CA SER A 128 0.70 -13.53 9.43
C SER A 128 1.45 -12.21 9.24
N TYR A 129 1.27 -11.54 8.10
CA TYR A 129 2.12 -10.40 7.71
C TYR A 129 1.35 -9.16 7.23
N GLY A 130 0.25 -9.35 6.50
CA GLY A 130 -0.50 -8.26 5.88
C GLY A 130 -1.38 -7.48 6.86
N GLU A 131 -2.17 -8.18 7.66
CA GLU A 131 -3.16 -7.57 8.55
C GLU A 131 -2.50 -6.70 9.62
N GLY A 132 -1.54 -7.26 10.35
CA GLY A 132 -0.82 -6.53 11.39
C GLY A 132 -0.13 -5.28 10.85
N TRP A 133 0.47 -5.35 9.66
CA TRP A 133 1.12 -4.20 9.04
C TRP A 133 0.11 -3.09 8.71
N ILE A 134 -0.98 -3.42 8.00
CA ILE A 134 -1.93 -2.41 7.53
C ILE A 134 -2.68 -1.74 8.70
N LEU A 135 -3.02 -2.51 9.74
CA LEU A 135 -3.66 -1.97 10.94
C LEU A 135 -2.71 -1.04 11.71
N ARG A 136 -1.45 -1.45 11.89
CA ARG A 136 -0.43 -0.62 12.56
C ARG A 136 -0.25 0.71 11.85
N ILE A 137 -0.01 0.69 10.54
CA ILE A 137 0.31 1.90 9.79
C ILE A 137 -0.91 2.75 9.42
N SER A 138 -2.12 2.32 9.79
CA SER A 138 -3.33 3.15 9.77
C SER A 138 -3.36 4.21 10.87
N ASN A 139 -2.38 4.21 11.78
CA ASN A 139 -2.14 5.28 12.74
C ASN A 139 -1.07 6.25 12.21
N LEU A 140 -1.32 7.57 12.25
CA LEU A 140 -0.38 8.57 11.72
C LEU A 140 1.01 8.55 12.37
N ASN A 141 1.13 8.28 13.68
CA ASN A 141 2.44 8.19 14.32
C ASN A 141 3.22 6.97 13.78
N ALA A 142 2.58 5.80 13.73
CA ALA A 142 3.19 4.61 13.19
C ALA A 142 3.50 4.74 11.68
N ALA A 143 2.68 5.49 10.94
CA ALA A 143 2.92 5.81 9.54
C ALA A 143 4.14 6.72 9.36
N ARG A 144 4.30 7.75 10.20
CA ARG A 144 5.52 8.59 10.21
C ARG A 144 6.74 7.71 10.46
N ASP A 145 6.70 6.90 11.52
CA ASP A 145 7.83 6.06 11.91
C ASP A 145 8.19 5.05 10.79
N GLU A 146 7.20 4.49 10.09
CA GLU A 146 7.40 3.64 8.93
C GLU A 146 8.01 4.38 7.73
N ALA A 147 7.55 5.61 7.46
CA ALA A 147 8.09 6.46 6.40
C ALA A 147 9.56 6.82 6.66
N GLU A 148 9.93 7.10 7.92
CA GLU A 148 11.32 7.32 8.32
C GLU A 148 12.16 6.05 8.15
N ARG A 149 11.67 4.90 8.66
CA ARG A 149 12.35 3.60 8.58
C ARG A 149 12.65 3.19 7.14
N THR A 150 11.74 3.48 6.22
CA THR A 150 11.87 3.14 4.79
C THR A 150 12.59 4.23 3.97
N GLY A 151 13.04 5.31 4.61
CA GLY A 151 13.77 6.39 3.96
C GLY A 151 12.91 7.37 3.17
N ASN A 152 11.58 7.24 3.20
CA ASN A 152 10.64 8.19 2.60
C ASN A 152 10.50 9.45 3.46
N THR A 153 11.59 10.19 3.57
CA THR A 153 11.77 11.28 4.55
C THR A 153 10.82 12.45 4.28
N ILE A 154 10.54 12.77 3.02
CA ILE A 154 9.58 13.84 2.68
C ILE A 154 8.15 13.45 3.08
N MET A 155 7.75 12.19 2.91
CA MET A 155 6.47 11.70 3.38
C MET A 155 6.39 11.74 4.91
N ALA A 156 7.47 11.36 5.61
CA ALA A 156 7.54 11.48 7.05
C ALA A 156 7.38 12.95 7.52
N SER A 157 7.96 13.91 6.79
CA SER A 157 7.77 15.35 7.04
C SER A 157 6.29 15.75 6.84
N MET A 158 5.66 15.34 5.73
CA MET A 158 4.24 15.60 5.47
C MET A 158 3.31 15.00 6.55
N ILE A 159 3.58 13.78 7.00
CA ILE A 159 2.84 13.15 8.11
C ILE A 159 3.07 13.91 9.42
N SER A 160 4.28 14.44 9.65
CA SER A 160 4.57 15.26 10.84
C SER A 160 3.81 16.57 10.84
N VAL A 161 3.61 17.19 9.67
CA VAL A 161 2.68 18.33 9.52
C VAL A 161 1.25 17.92 9.88
N ALA A 162 0.80 16.74 9.42
CA ALA A 162 -0.54 16.22 9.76
C ALA A 162 -0.73 15.97 11.27
N LEU A 163 0.37 15.60 11.96
CA LEU A 163 0.43 15.43 13.42
C LEU A 163 0.60 16.76 14.18
N LEU A 164 0.65 17.89 13.49
CA LEU A 164 0.91 19.22 14.04
C LEU A 164 2.29 19.36 14.73
N ASP A 165 3.22 18.47 14.42
CA ASP A 165 4.60 18.49 14.92
C ASP A 165 5.51 19.21 13.92
N LYS A 166 5.44 20.54 13.94
CA LYS A 166 6.21 21.39 13.01
C LYS A 166 7.71 21.30 13.21
N VAL A 167 8.16 21.01 14.43
CA VAL A 167 9.60 20.85 14.74
C VAL A 167 10.12 19.62 14.01
N ARG A 168 9.46 18.47 14.21
CA ARG A 168 9.86 17.24 13.52
C ARG A 168 9.66 17.33 12.01
N ALA A 169 8.59 17.98 11.56
CA ALA A 169 8.35 18.21 10.14
C ALA A 169 9.50 18.98 9.48
N LYS A 170 10.02 20.02 10.13
CA LYS A 170 11.15 20.81 9.64
C LYS A 170 12.44 19.99 9.59
N GLU A 171 12.78 19.26 10.65
CA GLU A 171 13.97 18.40 10.68
C GLU A 171 13.97 17.39 9.52
N LEU A 172 12.84 16.70 9.32
CA LEU A 172 12.69 15.73 8.24
C LEU A 172 12.69 16.40 6.86
N PHE A 173 12.09 17.58 6.75
CA PHE A 173 12.14 18.37 5.52
C PHE A 173 13.58 18.71 5.14
N ASP A 174 14.41 19.19 6.08
CA ASP A 174 15.80 19.56 5.80
C ASP A 174 16.60 18.36 5.29
N VAL A 175 16.45 17.21 5.94
CA VAL A 175 17.08 15.95 5.51
C VAL A 175 16.61 15.54 4.11
N ALA A 176 15.32 15.69 3.80
CA ALA A 176 14.77 15.38 2.49
C ALA A 176 15.27 16.37 1.42
N TYR A 177 15.35 17.65 1.75
CA TYR A 177 15.78 18.73 0.85
C TYR A 177 17.25 18.57 0.46
N GLU A 178 18.13 18.31 1.43
CA GLU A 178 19.57 18.07 1.21
C GLU A 178 19.82 16.88 0.27
N LYS A 179 19.01 15.81 0.38
CA LYS A 179 19.12 14.61 -0.47
C LYS A 179 18.44 14.76 -1.83
N SER A 180 17.63 15.80 -2.01
CA SER A 180 16.83 15.98 -3.22
C SER A 180 17.65 16.62 -4.36
N SER A 181 17.24 16.33 -5.60
CA SER A 181 17.88 16.95 -6.76
C SER A 181 17.51 18.44 -6.89
N PRO A 182 18.34 19.27 -7.54
CA PRO A 182 18.02 20.68 -7.78
C PRO A 182 16.67 20.93 -8.47
N HIS A 183 16.22 19.97 -9.30
CA HIS A 183 14.92 20.05 -9.97
C HIS A 183 13.74 19.98 -8.99
N ALA A 184 13.92 19.34 -7.82
CA ALA A 184 12.90 19.20 -6.79
C ALA A 184 12.87 20.39 -5.81
N HIS A 185 13.96 21.16 -5.68
CA HIS A 185 14.10 22.22 -4.68
C HIS A 185 12.98 23.25 -4.75
N LYS A 186 12.66 23.77 -5.94
CA LYS A 186 11.58 24.76 -6.10
C LYS A 186 10.23 24.26 -5.58
N TYR A 187 9.90 23.00 -5.84
CA TYR A 187 8.65 22.40 -5.38
C TYR A 187 8.67 22.23 -3.85
N LEU A 188 9.78 21.71 -3.31
CA LEU A 188 9.95 21.46 -1.88
C LEU A 188 9.93 22.75 -1.06
N GLU A 189 10.58 23.81 -1.54
CA GLU A 189 10.54 25.14 -0.90
C GLU A 189 9.14 25.73 -0.91
N SER A 190 8.48 25.70 -2.08
CA SER A 190 7.10 26.17 -2.19
C SER A 190 6.17 25.42 -1.22
N TRP A 191 6.35 24.11 -1.11
CA TRP A 191 5.61 23.27 -0.17
C TRP A 191 5.92 23.65 1.29
N ALA A 192 7.19 23.82 1.63
CA ALA A 192 7.62 24.15 2.98
C ALA A 192 7.19 25.55 3.43
N ILE A 193 7.24 26.55 2.54
CA ILE A 193 6.72 27.90 2.80
C ILE A 193 5.21 27.83 3.05
N HIS A 194 4.45 27.11 2.21
CA HIS A 194 3.01 26.95 2.39
C HIS A 194 2.65 26.36 3.77
N HIS A 195 3.45 25.43 4.26
CA HIS A 195 3.25 24.79 5.57
C HIS A 195 3.98 25.48 6.74
N ASN A 196 4.58 26.64 6.50
CA ASN A 196 5.33 27.44 7.48
C ASN A 196 6.51 26.68 8.12
N LEU A 197 7.21 25.87 7.32
CA LEU A 197 8.48 25.22 7.69
C LEU A 197 9.68 26.07 7.28
N LEU A 198 9.53 26.91 6.25
CA LEU A 198 10.49 27.94 5.85
C LEU A 198 9.86 29.33 5.94
N GLN A 199 10.72 30.35 5.99
CA GLN A 199 10.33 31.77 5.91
C GLN A 199 10.30 32.27 4.48
#